data_AF-A0A1B6LYJ2-F1
#
_entry.id   AF-A0A1B6LYJ2-F1
#
_cell.length_a   1.000
_cell.length_b   1.000
_cell.length_c   1.000
_cell.angle_alpha   90.00
_cell.angle_beta   90.00
_cell.angle_gamma   90.00
#
_symmetry.space_group_name_H-M   'P 1'
#
loop_
_entity.id
_entity.type
_entity.pdbx_description
1 polymer ?
#
loop_
_entity_poly.entity_id
_entity_poly.type
_entity_poly.pdbx_seq_one_letter_code
_entity_poly.pdbx_strand_id
1 'polypeptide(L)'
;MNSSEEEGNVSVPGKLPTTKKRRKYGRLKEVAMRLKLQSFETGKDCNCKKKCFDCVGQYKKDIIQRMNQLGSNDAINSYLAGQVSVIPVNRRRPRNEEDEAKFRDANFA
;
A
#
# COMPACT_ATOMS: atom_id res chain seq x y z
N MET A 1 -13.73 51.61 33.45
CA MET A 1 -15.10 51.51 32.90
C MET A 1 -15.01 50.52 31.75
N ASN A 2 -15.62 49.37 31.67
CA ASN A 2 -16.65 48.57 32.37
C ASN A 2 -16.61 47.23 31.58
N SER A 3 -16.85 46.02 32.05
CA SER A 3 -17.25 45.45 33.33
C SER A 3 -16.83 43.98 33.26
N SER A 4 -16.29 43.47 34.35
CA SER A 4 -16.01 42.06 34.56
C SER A 4 -17.35 41.34 34.79
N GLU A 5 -17.70 40.38 33.94
CA GLU A 5 -18.82 39.47 34.18
C GLU A 5 -18.33 38.35 35.11
N GLU A 6 -18.58 38.54 36.41
CA GLU A 6 -18.47 37.47 37.41
C GLU A 6 -19.71 36.58 37.32
N GLU A 7 -19.58 35.41 36.67
CA GLU A 7 -20.60 34.37 36.79
C GLU A 7 -20.37 33.57 38.08
N GLY A 8 -21.26 33.82 39.03
CA GLY A 8 -21.32 33.14 40.32
C GLY A 8 -21.56 31.64 40.17
N ASN A 9 -20.60 30.86 40.67
CA ASN A 9 -20.70 29.40 40.73
C ASN A 9 -21.48 29.00 41.99
N VAL A 10 -22.81 28.85 41.87
CA VAL A 10 -23.64 28.25 42.90
C VAL A 10 -23.40 26.73 42.92
N SER A 11 -22.72 26.27 43.96
CA SER A 11 -22.41 24.86 44.18
C SER A 11 -23.64 24.09 44.71
N VAL A 12 -24.30 23.36 43.82
CA VAL A 12 -25.32 22.37 44.20
C VAL A 12 -24.62 21.10 44.71
N PRO A 13 -24.90 20.61 45.93
CA PRO A 13 -24.33 19.35 46.41
C PRO A 13 -25.12 18.18 45.81
N GLY A 14 -24.47 17.32 45.02
CA GLY A 14 -25.03 16.00 44.69
C GLY A 14 -24.94 15.48 43.25
N LYS A 15 -24.04 15.98 42.38
CA LYS A 15 -23.70 15.27 41.14
C LYS A 15 -22.20 15.19 40.96
N LEU A 16 -21.65 13.98 41.09
CA LEU A 16 -20.28 13.68 40.68
C LEU A 16 -20.12 14.07 39.20
N PRO A 17 -19.08 14.82 38.82
CA PRO A 17 -18.87 15.19 37.42
C PRO A 17 -18.68 13.90 36.62
N THR A 18 -19.59 13.62 35.70
CA THR A 18 -19.45 12.51 34.76
C THR A 18 -18.17 12.74 33.97
N THR A 19 -17.16 11.92 34.19
CA THR A 19 -15.88 12.05 33.50
C THR A 19 -16.11 11.82 32.01
N LYS A 20 -16.00 12.89 31.20
CA LYS A 20 -16.07 12.76 29.75
C LYS A 20 -14.95 11.84 29.30
N LYS A 21 -15.31 10.71 28.67
CA LYS A 21 -14.35 9.75 28.13
C LYS A 21 -13.34 10.49 27.26
N ARG A 22 -12.05 10.37 27.58
CA ARG A 22 -10.97 11.04 26.84
C ARG A 22 -11.09 10.69 25.35
N ARG A 23 -11.10 11.72 24.49
CA ARG A 23 -11.10 11.51 23.03
C ARG A 23 -9.86 10.69 22.68
N LYS A 24 -10.07 9.52 22.06
CA LYS A 24 -8.99 8.72 21.49
C LYS A 24 -8.59 9.38 20.17
N TYR A 25 -7.57 10.22 20.22
CA TYR A 25 -6.85 10.60 19.01
C TYR A 25 -6.08 9.35 18.56
N GLY A 26 -6.22 8.96 17.29
CA GLY A 26 -5.56 7.78 16.73
C GLY A 26 -4.05 7.81 17.00
N ARG A 27 -3.39 6.65 16.92
CA ARG A 27 -1.93 6.60 17.16
C ARG A 27 -1.24 7.45 16.09
N LEU A 28 -0.29 8.30 16.49
CA LEU A 28 0.54 9.08 15.55
C LEU A 28 1.18 8.19 14.48
N LYS A 29 1.55 6.96 14.85
CA LYS A 29 2.05 5.93 13.93
C LYS A 29 1.08 5.60 12.79
N GLU A 30 -0.22 5.52 13.06
CA GLU A 30 -1.25 5.24 12.05
C GLU A 30 -1.43 6.43 11.10
N VAL A 31 -1.39 7.66 11.63
CA VAL A 31 -1.45 8.88 10.83
C VAL A 31 -0.22 8.99 9.92
N ALA A 32 0.98 8.74 10.46
CA ALA A 32 2.22 8.73 9.68
C ALA A 32 2.20 7.65 8.58
N MET A 33 1.65 6.47 8.88
CA MET A 33 1.48 5.41 7.90
C MET A 33 0.56 5.83 6.75
N ARG A 34 -0.57 6.49 7.06
CA ARG A 34 -1.50 7.01 6.03
C ARG A 34 -0.87 8.10 5.17
N LEU A 35 -0.16 9.04 5.77
CA LEU A 35 0.53 10.11 5.03
C LEU A 35 1.56 9.53 4.05
N LYS A 36 2.32 8.51 4.49
CA LYS A 36 3.31 7.85 3.63
C LYS A 36 2.69 7.14 2.42
N LEU A 37 1.46 6.62 2.55
CA LEU A 37 0.74 5.93 1.47
C LEU A 37 0.20 6.89 0.40
N GLN A 38 0.13 8.19 0.69
CA GLN A 38 -0.43 9.19 -0.23
C GLN A 38 0.64 10.01 -0.96
N SER A 39 1.92 9.76 -0.67
CA SER A 39 3.05 10.59 -1.10
C SER A 39 4.12 9.79 -1.87
N PHE A 40 3.72 8.84 -2.71
CA PHE A 40 4.67 8.15 -3.58
C PHE A 40 5.11 9.09 -4.71
N GLU A 41 6.42 9.21 -4.90
CA GLU A 41 7.03 10.05 -5.92
C GLU A 41 8.13 9.30 -6.67
N THR A 42 8.35 9.66 -7.94
CA THR A 42 9.52 9.18 -8.69
C THR A 42 10.78 9.87 -8.16
N GLY A 43 11.59 9.13 -7.41
CA GLY A 43 12.93 9.57 -7.02
C GLY A 43 13.97 9.40 -8.14
N LYS A 44 15.24 9.59 -7.77
CA LYS A 44 16.38 9.18 -8.60
C LYS A 44 16.34 7.67 -8.84
N ASP A 45 16.94 7.21 -9.94
CA ASP A 45 17.07 5.78 -10.19
C ASP A 45 17.78 5.11 -9.01
N CYS A 46 17.12 4.13 -8.41
CA CYS A 46 17.65 3.38 -7.28
C CYS A 46 18.70 2.35 -7.71
N ASN A 47 18.96 2.19 -9.01
CA ASN A 47 19.91 1.24 -9.60
C ASN A 47 19.68 -0.21 -9.12
N CYS A 48 18.42 -0.55 -8.81
CA CYS A 48 18.08 -1.88 -8.33
C CYS A 48 18.23 -2.91 -9.47
N LYS A 49 18.59 -4.16 -9.11
CA LYS A 49 18.82 -5.25 -10.08
C LYS A 49 17.66 -5.48 -11.05
N LYS A 50 16.42 -5.25 -10.58
CA LYS A 50 15.20 -5.48 -11.35
C LYS A 50 14.83 -4.32 -12.27
N LYS A 51 15.47 -3.15 -12.11
CA LYS A 51 15.23 -1.91 -12.87
C LYS A 51 13.75 -1.72 -13.19
N CYS A 52 12.90 -1.73 -12.16
CA CYS A 52 11.46 -1.92 -12.31
C CYS A 52 10.79 -0.93 -13.28
N PHE A 53 11.31 0.30 -13.39
CA PHE A 53 10.77 1.30 -14.29
C PHE A 53 11.24 1.18 -15.75
N ASP A 54 12.31 0.42 -16.04
CA ASP A 54 12.75 0.17 -17.42
C ASP A 54 11.71 -0.66 -18.18
N CYS A 55 11.10 -1.64 -17.50
CA CYS A 55 10.04 -2.47 -18.08
C CYS A 55 8.72 -1.72 -18.26
N VAL A 56 8.49 -0.67 -17.46
CA VAL A 56 7.23 0.10 -17.43
C VAL A 56 7.27 1.30 -18.38
N GLY A 57 8.46 1.86 -18.61
CA GLY A 57 8.67 2.97 -19.54
C GLY A 57 7.84 4.22 -19.19
N GLN A 58 6.93 4.59 -20.08
CA GLN A 58 6.14 5.83 -19.99
C GLN A 58 5.03 5.77 -18.92
N TYR A 59 4.52 4.58 -18.60
CA TYR A 59 3.39 4.39 -17.68
C TYR A 59 3.73 4.62 -16.20
N LYS A 60 5.01 4.90 -15.88
CA LYS A 60 5.48 5.08 -14.50
C LYS A 60 4.70 6.15 -13.73
N LYS A 61 4.39 7.27 -14.39
CA LYS A 61 3.70 8.40 -13.77
C LYS A 61 2.26 8.04 -13.43
N ASP A 62 1.57 7.37 -14.37
CA ASP A 62 0.18 6.96 -14.21
C ASP A 62 0.02 5.91 -13.10
N ILE A 63 0.97 4.97 -13.02
CA ILE A 63 0.98 3.96 -11.95
C ILE A 63 1.15 4.62 -10.58
N ILE A 64 2.09 5.55 -10.43
CA ILE A 64 2.32 6.26 -9.17
C ILE A 64 1.13 7.13 -8.81
N GLN A 65 0.54 7.84 -9.79
CA GLN A 65 -0.66 8.64 -9.57
C GLN A 65 -1.82 7.78 -9.07
N ARG A 66 -2.05 6.60 -9.67
CA ARG A 66 -3.06 5.66 -9.18
C ARG A 66 -2.73 5.12 -7.80
N MET A 67 -1.47 4.77 -7.52
CA MET A 67 -1.06 4.32 -6.19
C MET A 67 -1.34 5.36 -5.11
N ASN A 68 -1.09 6.64 -5.38
CA ASN A 68 -1.38 7.75 -4.46
C ASN A 68 -2.89 7.97 -4.22
N GLN A 69 -3.75 7.58 -5.17
CA GLN A 69 -5.20 7.62 -5.00
C GLN A 69 -5.71 6.46 -4.12
N LEU A 70 -4.93 5.39 -3.95
CA LEU A 70 -5.31 4.23 -3.16
C LEU A 70 -4.97 4.45 -1.68
N GLY A 71 -5.98 4.37 -0.81
CA GLY A 71 -5.83 4.68 0.62
C GLY A 71 -5.25 3.55 1.49
N SER A 72 -4.96 2.37 0.92
CA SER A 72 -4.46 1.21 1.67
C SER A 72 -3.44 0.39 0.88
N ASN A 73 -2.51 -0.25 1.59
CA ASN A 73 -1.55 -1.19 0.98
C ASN A 73 -2.23 -2.36 0.28
N ASP A 74 -3.34 -2.87 0.84
CA ASP A 74 -4.07 -3.97 0.22
C ASP A 74 -4.64 -3.56 -1.13
N ALA A 75 -5.20 -2.35 -1.22
CA ALA A 75 -5.70 -1.81 -2.48
C ALA A 75 -4.57 -1.60 -3.50
N ILE A 76 -3.41 -1.10 -3.05
CA ILE A 76 -2.21 -0.96 -3.90
C ILE A 76 -1.76 -2.33 -4.41
N ASN A 77 -1.69 -3.33 -3.55
CA ASN A 77 -1.27 -4.69 -3.91
C ASN A 77 -2.24 -5.32 -4.92
N SER A 78 -3.55 -5.19 -4.70
CA SER A 78 -4.57 -5.66 -5.65
C SER A 78 -4.46 -4.95 -7.00
N TYR A 79 -4.25 -3.62 -6.99
CA TYR A 79 -4.05 -2.85 -8.22
C TYR A 79 -2.82 -3.33 -9.00
N LEU A 80 -1.67 -3.48 -8.32
CA LEU A 80 -0.43 -3.94 -8.96
C LEU A 80 -0.57 -5.38 -9.46
N ALA A 81 -1.22 -6.27 -8.70
CA ALA A 81 -1.47 -7.64 -9.11
C ALA A 81 -2.30 -7.71 -10.40
N GLY A 82 -3.29 -6.82 -10.57
CA GLY A 82 -4.08 -6.72 -11.80
C GLY A 82 -3.30 -6.24 -13.03
N GLN A 83 -2.12 -5.64 -12.85
CA GLN A 83 -1.23 -5.22 -13.95
C GLN A 83 -0.26 -6.33 -14.38
N VAL A 84 -0.21 -7.46 -13.67
CA VAL A 84 0.69 -8.57 -14.00
C VAL A 84 0.04 -9.48 -15.02
N SER A 85 0.64 -9.58 -16.21
CA SER A 85 0.26 -10.57 -17.22
C SER A 85 1.15 -11.82 -17.13
N VAL A 86 0.54 -13.01 -17.08
CA VAL A 86 1.29 -14.27 -17.19
C VAL A 86 1.62 -14.52 -18.66
N ILE A 87 2.92 -14.56 -18.98
CA ILE A 87 3.39 -14.93 -20.31
C ILE A 87 3.55 -16.46 -20.34
N PRO A 88 2.82 -17.19 -21.18
CA PRO A 88 2.98 -18.64 -21.29
C PRO A 88 4.39 -18.95 -21.80
N VAL A 89 5.14 -19.73 -21.03
CA VAL A 89 6.45 -20.22 -21.47
C VAL A 89 6.20 -21.32 -22.48
N ASN A 90 6.46 -21.04 -23.76
CA ASN A 90 6.45 -22.09 -24.77
C ASN A 90 7.49 -23.14 -24.36
N ARG A 91 7.05 -24.39 -24.26
CA ARG A 91 7.98 -25.52 -24.09
C ARG A 91 8.96 -25.45 -25.25
N ARG A 92 10.26 -25.45 -24.93
CA ARG A 92 11.30 -25.57 -25.96
C ARG A 92 10.98 -26.83 -26.76
N ARG A 93 10.87 -26.71 -28.09
CA ARG A 93 10.84 -27.92 -28.92
C ARG A 93 12.08 -28.75 -28.59
N PRO A 94 11.97 -30.08 -28.47
CA PRO A 94 13.16 -30.91 -28.36
C PRO A 94 14.09 -30.55 -29.52
N ARG A 95 15.39 -30.44 -29.22
CA ARG A 95 16.40 -30.07 -30.23
C ARG A 95 16.60 -31.19 -31.26
N ASN A 96 16.16 -32.39 -30.92
CA ASN A 96 16.33 -33.60 -31.70
C ASN A 96 15.05 -33.88 -32.50
N GLU A 97 15.20 -34.62 -33.60
CA GLU A 97 14.10 -35.09 -34.44
C GLU A 97 13.15 -36.01 -33.64
N GLU A 98 11.89 -36.14 -34.10
CA GLU A 98 10.79 -36.79 -33.36
C GLU A 98 11.14 -38.21 -32.88
N ASP A 99 12.00 -38.93 -33.62
CA ASP A 99 12.42 -40.30 -33.31
C ASP A 99 13.44 -40.42 -32.15
N GLU A 100 14.16 -39.34 -31.83
CA GLU A 100 15.16 -39.31 -30.76
C GLU A 100 14.66 -38.65 -29.46
N ALA A 101 13.52 -37.95 -29.53
CA ALA A 101 12.92 -37.23 -28.41
C ALA A 101 12.17 -38.19 -27.46
N LYS A 102 12.85 -39.18 -26.89
CA LYS A 102 12.28 -40.04 -25.86
C LYS A 102 11.98 -39.23 -24.61
N PHE A 103 10.73 -39.30 -24.13
CA PHE A 103 10.37 -38.83 -22.79
C PHE A 103 11.25 -39.57 -21.78
N ARG A 104 12.10 -38.84 -21.05
CA ARG A 104 12.76 -39.40 -19.87
C ARG A 104 11.72 -39.46 -18.75
N ASP A 105 10.96 -40.54 -18.71
CA ASP A 105 10.11 -40.90 -17.58
C ASP A 105 10.99 -41.35 -16.42
N ALA A 106 11.70 -40.41 -15.81
CA ALA A 106 12.31 -40.59 -14.50
C ALA A 106 11.36 -39.98 -13.46
N ASN A 107 10.27 -40.70 -13.17
CA ASN A 107 9.57 -40.49 -11.90
C ASN A 107 10.47 -41.06 -10.81
N PHE A 108 10.84 -40.21 -9.84
CA PHE A 108 11.51 -40.64 -8.62
C PHE A 108 10.58 -41.60 -7.87
N ALA A 109 11.08 -42.80 -7.58
CA ALA A 109 10.52 -43.72 -6.60
C ALA A 109 11.01 -43.34 -5.19
#